data_AF-A0ABD3Q6X1-F1
#
_entry.id   AF-A0ABD3Q6X1-F1
#
_cell.length_a   1.000
_cell.length_b   1.000
_cell.length_c   1.000
_cell.angle_alpha   90.00
_cell.angle_beta   90.00
_cell.angle_gamma   90.00
#
_symmetry.space_group_name_H-M   'P 1'
#
loop_
_entity.id
_entity.type
_entity.pdbx_description
1 polymer ?
#
loop_
_entity_poly.entity_id
_entity_poly.type
_entity_poly.pdbx_seq_one_letter_code
_entity_poly.pdbx_strand_id
1 'polypeptide(L)'
;MSGINGDQSIFIGCIQMQLRALHLCSSDEEALAVSEAISCHDTFESSFHYLENVVHSFLDYFADELSENEVKSAVRSAAIDCWGENAPILASPFKDVPTFTKESSYAADCSDEDATNASQLDSDDDGQLIGEGECELCERTIKLTRHHLIPKSTWPRMKKKLWNAASAIESFSSEGDLDKQNFLRENLQKSLGMGNITDLPSTISHASIRNYLSRVCFVCRQCHSAVHSIHPEWELATEFNTIERLLECQEVRKFAKWANKQRPGRNAVR
;
A
#
# COMPACT_ATOMS: atom_id res chain seq x y z
N MET A 1 0.86 -16.88 -28.77
CA MET A 1 0.20 -15.63 -29.17
C MET A 1 -1.30 -15.90 -29.17
N SER A 2 -1.91 -15.89 -28.00
CA SER A 2 -3.34 -16.09 -27.83
C SER A 2 -3.94 -14.69 -27.80
N GLY A 3 -4.61 -14.29 -28.88
CA GLY A 3 -5.26 -12.99 -28.95
C GLY A 3 -6.29 -12.89 -27.82
N ILE A 4 -6.22 -11.81 -27.05
CA ILE A 4 -7.22 -11.50 -26.02
C ILE A 4 -8.58 -11.40 -26.74
N ASN A 5 -9.52 -12.28 -26.39
CA ASN A 5 -10.89 -12.21 -26.91
C ASN A 5 -11.52 -10.87 -26.47
N GLY A 6 -12.41 -10.29 -27.29
CA GLY A 6 -13.02 -8.98 -26.99
C GLY A 6 -13.66 -8.92 -25.60
N ASP A 7 -14.30 -9.99 -25.17
CA ASP A 7 -14.93 -10.11 -23.86
C ASP A 7 -13.92 -10.18 -22.70
N GLN A 8 -12.73 -10.77 -22.94
CA GLN A 8 -11.66 -10.80 -21.93
C GLN A 8 -11.07 -9.40 -21.70
N SER A 9 -10.96 -8.59 -22.75
CA SER A 9 -10.54 -7.19 -22.61
C SER A 9 -11.55 -6.35 -21.83
N ILE A 10 -12.84 -6.64 -21.97
CA ILE A 10 -13.92 -5.99 -21.20
C ILE A 10 -13.80 -6.39 -19.73
N PHE A 11 -13.66 -7.69 -19.43
CA PHE A 11 -13.52 -8.19 -18.07
C PHE A 11 -12.28 -7.59 -17.36
N ILE A 12 -11.13 -7.55 -18.04
CA ILE A 12 -9.91 -6.90 -17.53
C ILE A 12 -10.17 -5.44 -17.20
N GLY A 13 -10.86 -4.70 -18.09
CA GLY A 13 -11.25 -3.31 -17.84
C GLY A 13 -12.18 -3.15 -16.63
N CYS A 14 -13.14 -4.07 -16.45
CA CYS A 14 -14.02 -4.09 -15.28
C CYS A 14 -13.23 -4.34 -13.99
N ILE A 15 -12.30 -5.30 -13.97
CA ILE A 15 -11.41 -5.54 -12.83
C ILE A 15 -10.52 -4.32 -12.56
N GLN A 16 -9.98 -3.69 -13.59
CA GLN A 16 -9.20 -2.45 -13.46
C GLN A 16 -10.02 -1.34 -12.78
N MET A 17 -11.29 -1.19 -13.14
CA MET A 17 -12.19 -0.23 -12.50
C MET A 17 -12.43 -0.57 -11.02
N GLN A 18 -12.61 -1.85 -10.69
CA GLN A 18 -12.75 -2.29 -9.29
C GLN A 18 -11.48 -2.02 -8.48
N LEU A 19 -10.30 -2.28 -9.04
CA LEU A 19 -9.01 -1.97 -8.41
C LEU A 19 -8.85 -0.47 -8.13
N ARG A 20 -9.33 0.39 -9.04
CA ARG A 20 -9.35 1.85 -8.84
C ARG A 20 -10.34 2.27 -7.76
N ALA A 21 -11.54 1.68 -7.76
CA ALA A 21 -12.59 1.98 -6.78
C ALA A 21 -12.18 1.57 -5.36
N LEU A 22 -11.43 0.48 -5.23
CA LEU A 22 -10.86 0.00 -3.97
C LEU A 22 -9.52 0.66 -3.62
N HIS A 23 -9.05 1.61 -4.45
CA HIS A 23 -7.78 2.33 -4.25
C HIS A 23 -6.54 1.42 -4.08
N LEU A 24 -6.56 0.22 -4.68
CA LEU A 24 -5.51 -0.78 -4.54
C LEU A 24 -4.27 -0.51 -5.40
N CYS A 25 -4.35 0.41 -6.37
CA CYS A 25 -3.27 0.71 -7.32
C CYS A 25 -3.01 2.21 -7.33
N SER A 26 -1.73 2.60 -7.39
CA SER A 26 -1.29 4.01 -7.33
C SER A 26 -1.30 4.70 -8.71
N SER A 27 -1.46 3.93 -9.79
CA SER A 27 -1.52 4.45 -11.16
C SER A 27 -2.41 3.60 -12.06
N ASP A 28 -2.90 4.21 -13.14
CA ASP A 28 -3.72 3.52 -14.15
C ASP A 28 -2.96 2.40 -14.87
N GLU A 29 -1.66 2.59 -15.09
CA GLU A 29 -0.76 1.59 -15.69
C GLU A 29 -0.56 0.38 -14.77
N GLU A 30 -0.42 0.63 -13.46
CA GLU A 30 -0.36 -0.43 -12.45
C GLU A 30 -1.69 -1.19 -12.35
N ALA A 31 -2.82 -0.48 -12.32
CA ALA A 31 -4.14 -1.11 -12.30
C ALA A 31 -4.36 -1.99 -13.53
N LEU A 32 -3.90 -1.55 -14.71
CA LEU A 32 -3.98 -2.34 -15.94
C LEU A 32 -3.13 -3.61 -15.83
N ALA A 33 -1.85 -3.48 -15.48
CA ALA A 33 -0.93 -4.61 -15.36
C ALA A 33 -1.41 -5.65 -14.33
N VAL A 34 -1.97 -5.20 -13.20
CA VAL A 34 -2.51 -6.07 -12.16
C VAL A 34 -3.81 -6.74 -12.64
N SER A 35 -4.71 -6.01 -13.29
CA SER A 35 -5.94 -6.59 -13.84
C SER A 35 -5.68 -7.64 -14.92
N GLU A 36 -4.66 -7.43 -15.76
CA GLU A 36 -4.21 -8.41 -16.75
C GLU A 36 -3.65 -9.66 -16.06
N ALA A 37 -2.80 -9.48 -15.05
CA ALA A 37 -2.19 -10.59 -14.31
C ALA A 37 -3.23 -11.45 -13.57
N ILE A 38 -4.20 -10.83 -12.89
CA ILE A 38 -5.27 -11.50 -12.16
C ILE A 38 -6.24 -12.21 -13.11
N SER A 39 -6.41 -11.72 -14.34
CA SER A 39 -7.33 -12.30 -15.33
C SER A 39 -6.65 -13.29 -16.29
N CYS A 40 -5.33 -13.48 -16.17
CA CYS A 40 -4.53 -14.36 -17.03
C CYS A 40 -4.60 -15.80 -16.52
N HIS A 41 -5.69 -16.49 -16.87
CA HIS A 41 -5.88 -17.92 -16.63
C HIS A 41 -6.12 -18.67 -17.93
N ASP A 42 -5.89 -19.99 -17.93
CA ASP A 42 -5.77 -20.83 -19.13
C ASP A 42 -6.92 -20.67 -20.15
N THR A 43 -8.18 -20.68 -19.67
CA THR A 43 -9.37 -20.51 -20.51
C THR A 43 -10.29 -19.43 -19.96
N PHE A 44 -10.48 -18.35 -20.72
CA PHE A 44 -11.46 -17.31 -20.41
C PHE A 44 -12.87 -17.80 -20.77
N GLU A 45 -13.69 -18.06 -19.74
CA GLU A 45 -15.06 -18.50 -19.89
C GLU A 45 -15.94 -17.97 -18.75
N SER A 46 -17.24 -17.84 -19.02
CA SER A 46 -18.24 -17.51 -18.01
C SER A 46 -18.54 -18.74 -17.15
N SER A 47 -17.59 -19.12 -16.29
CA SER A 47 -17.71 -20.27 -15.39
C SER A 47 -17.35 -19.93 -13.95
N PHE A 48 -17.93 -20.68 -13.02
CA PHE A 48 -17.62 -20.55 -11.59
C PHE A 48 -16.14 -20.80 -11.30
N HIS A 49 -15.55 -21.79 -11.98
CA HIS A 49 -14.15 -22.16 -11.80
C HIS A 49 -13.19 -21.04 -12.23
N TYR A 50 -13.47 -20.38 -13.36
CA TYR A 50 -12.69 -19.22 -13.80
C TYR A 50 -12.74 -18.09 -12.75
N LEU A 51 -13.94 -17.76 -12.26
CA LEU A 51 -14.10 -16.70 -11.27
C LEU A 51 -13.43 -17.02 -9.91
N GLU A 52 -13.43 -18.28 -9.46
CA GLU A 52 -12.68 -18.66 -8.26
C GLU A 52 -11.17 -18.51 -8.44
N ASN A 53 -10.63 -18.85 -9.62
CA ASN A 53 -9.21 -18.66 -9.91
C ASN A 53 -8.83 -17.17 -9.92
N VAL A 54 -9.71 -16.32 -10.46
CA VAL A 54 -9.57 -14.86 -10.41
C VAL A 54 -9.60 -14.37 -8.96
N VAL A 55 -10.54 -14.84 -8.12
CA VAL A 55 -10.61 -14.49 -6.69
C VAL A 55 -9.35 -14.91 -5.94
N HIS A 56 -8.85 -16.13 -6.16
CA HIS A 56 -7.60 -16.59 -5.53
C HIS A 56 -6.40 -15.74 -5.96
N SER A 57 -6.27 -15.43 -7.25
CA SER A 57 -5.20 -14.57 -7.74
C SER A 57 -5.31 -13.15 -7.18
N PHE A 58 -6.52 -12.63 -7.09
CA PHE A 58 -6.77 -11.31 -6.52
C PHE A 58 -6.41 -11.30 -5.01
N LEU A 59 -6.80 -12.32 -4.25
CA LEU A 59 -6.38 -12.49 -2.87
C LEU A 59 -4.87 -12.66 -2.74
N ASP A 60 -4.20 -13.44 -3.60
CA ASP A 60 -2.74 -13.56 -3.56
C ASP A 60 -2.04 -12.22 -3.80
N TYR A 61 -2.64 -11.33 -4.60
CA TYR A 61 -2.14 -9.97 -4.81
C TYR A 61 -2.45 -9.01 -3.64
N PHE A 62 -3.57 -9.20 -2.94
CA PHE A 62 -4.13 -8.21 -1.98
C PHE A 62 -4.56 -8.82 -0.63
N ALA A 63 -3.98 -9.94 -0.21
CA ALA A 63 -4.42 -10.75 0.95
C ALA A 63 -4.53 -9.97 2.27
N ASP A 64 -3.72 -8.91 2.42
CA ASP A 64 -3.65 -8.10 3.64
C ASP A 64 -4.49 -6.81 3.55
N GLU A 65 -5.08 -6.51 2.40
CA GLU A 65 -5.83 -5.28 2.13
C GLU A 65 -7.33 -5.52 2.05
N LEU A 66 -7.74 -6.71 1.63
CA LEU A 66 -9.14 -7.07 1.42
C LEU A 66 -9.46 -8.43 2.03
N SER A 67 -10.62 -8.53 2.65
CA SER A 67 -11.21 -9.81 3.01
C SER A 67 -11.63 -10.58 1.76
N GLU A 68 -11.67 -11.92 1.87
CA GLU A 68 -12.17 -12.81 0.83
C GLU A 68 -13.57 -12.41 0.31
N ASN A 69 -14.41 -11.82 1.17
CA ASN A 69 -15.74 -11.35 0.78
C ASN A 69 -15.70 -10.10 -0.09
N GLU A 70 -14.79 -9.16 0.18
CA GLU A 70 -14.63 -7.93 -0.61
C GLU A 70 -14.09 -8.25 -2.00
N VAL A 71 -13.11 -9.16 -2.08
CA VAL A 71 -12.61 -9.66 -3.36
C VAL A 71 -13.70 -10.37 -4.16
N LYS A 72 -14.45 -11.27 -3.52
CA LYS A 72 -15.59 -11.95 -4.18
C LYS A 72 -16.64 -10.96 -4.68
N SER A 73 -16.90 -9.88 -3.93
CA SER A 73 -17.82 -8.82 -4.35
C SER A 73 -17.30 -8.05 -5.57
N ALA A 74 -16.03 -7.66 -5.56
CA ALA A 74 -15.39 -6.96 -6.68
C ALA A 74 -15.38 -7.81 -7.96
N VAL A 75 -14.99 -9.08 -7.85
CA VAL A 75 -14.97 -10.03 -8.97
C VAL A 75 -16.39 -10.30 -9.48
N ARG A 76 -17.37 -10.41 -8.59
CA ARG A 76 -18.79 -10.56 -8.98
C ARG A 76 -19.31 -9.34 -9.72
N SER A 77 -18.98 -8.13 -9.27
CA SER A 77 -19.37 -6.89 -9.97
C SER A 77 -18.78 -6.86 -11.38
N ALA A 78 -17.49 -7.18 -11.53
CA ALA A 78 -16.84 -7.23 -12.83
C ALA A 78 -17.44 -8.31 -13.75
N ALA A 79 -17.84 -9.45 -13.19
CA ALA A 79 -18.50 -10.53 -13.94
C ALA A 79 -19.89 -10.11 -14.45
N ILE A 80 -20.67 -9.40 -13.63
CA ILE A 80 -21.99 -8.86 -14.02
C ILE A 80 -21.84 -7.80 -15.11
N ASP A 81 -20.87 -6.90 -14.98
CA ASP A 81 -20.63 -5.86 -16.00
C ASP A 81 -20.15 -6.45 -17.33
N CYS A 82 -19.43 -7.58 -17.29
CA CYS A 82 -18.92 -8.24 -18.49
C CYS A 82 -19.94 -9.19 -19.16
N TRP A 83 -20.74 -9.94 -18.38
CA TRP A 83 -21.61 -11.01 -18.90
C TRP A 83 -23.11 -10.81 -18.63
N GLY A 84 -23.50 -9.76 -17.92
CA GLY A 84 -24.89 -9.43 -17.62
C GLY A 84 -25.61 -10.54 -16.84
N GLU A 85 -26.84 -10.85 -17.24
CA GLU A 85 -27.68 -11.90 -16.63
C GLU A 85 -27.10 -13.31 -16.73
N ASN A 86 -26.07 -13.53 -17.57
CA ASN A 86 -25.41 -14.82 -17.73
C ASN A 86 -24.21 -15.04 -16.78
N ALA A 87 -23.91 -14.08 -15.90
CA ALA A 87 -22.79 -14.16 -14.97
C ALA A 87 -22.99 -15.30 -13.94
N PRO A 88 -21.98 -16.16 -13.69
CA PRO A 88 -22.07 -17.22 -12.69
C PRO A 88 -22.22 -16.63 -11.28
N ILE A 89 -23.14 -17.20 -10.49
CA ILE A 89 -23.38 -16.75 -9.12
C ILE A 89 -22.23 -17.24 -8.21
N LEU A 90 -21.29 -16.37 -7.87
CA LEU A 90 -20.37 -16.57 -6.74
C LEU A 90 -21.18 -16.48 -5.43
N ALA A 91 -21.37 -17.61 -4.74
CA ALA A 91 -22.07 -17.61 -3.45
C ALA A 91 -21.29 -16.80 -2.40
N SER A 92 -21.90 -15.73 -1.88
CA SER A 92 -21.40 -14.92 -0.75
C SER A 92 -22.48 -14.85 0.34
N PRO A 93 -22.13 -14.94 1.65
CA PRO A 93 -23.10 -14.93 2.74
C PRO A 93 -23.67 -13.56 3.11
N PHE A 94 -23.33 -12.47 2.38
CA PHE A 94 -23.82 -11.11 2.68
C PHE A 94 -24.64 -10.53 1.54
N LYS A 95 -25.72 -9.82 1.91
CA LYS A 95 -26.69 -9.19 1.00
C LYS A 95 -26.06 -8.07 0.16
N ASP A 96 -26.52 -7.99 -1.07
CA ASP A 96 -26.05 -7.14 -2.16
C ASP A 96 -25.83 -5.66 -1.77
N VAL A 97 -24.73 -5.09 -2.27
CA VAL A 97 -24.49 -3.64 -2.32
C VAL A 97 -25.20 -3.09 -3.58
N PRO A 98 -25.81 -1.88 -3.55
CA PRO A 98 -26.60 -1.38 -4.67
C PRO A 98 -25.79 -1.13 -5.94
N THR A 99 -26.33 -1.57 -7.08
CA THR A 99 -25.85 -1.36 -8.44
C THR A 99 -25.96 0.10 -8.86
N PHE A 100 -24.86 0.69 -9.35
CA PHE A 100 -24.85 2.01 -9.96
C PHE A 100 -25.36 1.92 -11.40
N THR A 101 -26.67 2.09 -11.61
CA THR A 101 -27.24 2.25 -12.96
C THR A 101 -27.04 3.69 -13.43
N LYS A 102 -26.32 3.83 -14.54
CA LYS A 102 -26.05 5.08 -15.23
C LYS A 102 -27.23 5.44 -16.15
N GLU A 103 -28.13 6.31 -15.70
CA GLU A 103 -29.04 7.04 -16.61
C GLU A 103 -29.22 8.52 -16.23
N SER A 104 -29.04 9.37 -17.25
CA SER A 104 -29.46 10.79 -17.41
C SER A 104 -28.83 11.85 -16.49
N SER A 105 -28.02 12.82 -16.93
CA SER A 105 -28.20 13.88 -17.95
C SER A 105 -29.16 15.02 -17.57
N TYR A 106 -28.59 16.24 -17.48
CA TYR A 106 -29.15 17.61 -17.49
C TYR A 106 -30.03 18.17 -16.33
N ALA A 107 -29.50 19.27 -15.74
CA ALA A 107 -30.13 20.52 -15.26
C ALA A 107 -30.95 20.60 -13.93
N ALA A 108 -30.53 21.58 -13.09
CA ALA A 108 -31.23 22.36 -12.02
C ALA A 108 -32.08 21.59 -10.98
N ASP A 109 -32.04 21.84 -9.68
CA ASP A 109 -32.28 23.11 -8.98
C ASP A 109 -32.03 22.89 -7.45
N CYS A 110 -31.93 23.99 -6.70
CA CYS A 110 -31.64 24.08 -5.27
C CYS A 110 -32.87 23.82 -4.38
N SER A 111 -32.72 22.99 -3.33
CA SER A 111 -33.40 23.20 -2.03
C SER A 111 -32.84 22.28 -0.94
N ASP A 112 -32.50 22.88 0.21
CA ASP A 112 -32.25 22.24 1.51
C ASP A 112 -33.29 21.18 1.88
N GLU A 113 -32.87 20.04 2.43
CA GLU A 113 -33.21 19.65 3.82
C GLU A 113 -32.41 18.41 4.29
N ASP A 114 -32.06 18.49 5.56
CA ASP A 114 -31.26 17.62 6.42
C ASP A 114 -31.77 16.16 6.52
N ALA A 115 -30.84 15.19 6.48
CA ALA A 115 -30.83 14.01 7.37
C ALA A 115 -29.74 12.99 6.97
N THR A 116 -28.66 13.02 7.74
CA THR A 116 -27.87 11.86 8.18
C THR A 116 -27.56 10.75 7.17
N ASN A 117 -26.38 10.78 6.56
CA ASN A 117 -25.64 9.54 6.32
C ASN A 117 -24.13 9.78 6.44
N ALA A 118 -23.48 8.93 7.23
CA ALA A 118 -22.11 9.08 7.66
C ALA A 118 -21.15 8.97 6.47
N SER A 119 -20.58 10.11 6.06
CA SER A 119 -19.38 10.17 5.26
C SER A 119 -18.19 9.71 6.12
N GLN A 120 -17.90 8.40 6.12
CA GLN A 120 -16.54 7.96 6.46
C GLN A 120 -15.65 8.24 5.25
N LEU A 121 -15.03 9.41 5.33
CA LEU A 121 -13.88 9.81 4.54
C LEU A 121 -12.70 8.94 4.96
N ASP A 122 -12.34 7.94 4.16
CA ASP A 122 -11.01 7.32 4.25
C ASP A 122 -10.04 8.17 3.43
N SER A 123 -9.75 9.36 3.95
CA SER A 123 -8.56 10.10 3.55
C SER A 123 -7.36 9.38 4.16
N ASP A 124 -6.55 8.72 3.34
CA ASP A 124 -5.21 8.18 3.65
C ASP A 124 -4.20 9.30 4.03
N ASP A 125 -4.57 10.17 4.97
CA ASP A 125 -3.73 11.21 5.56
C ASP A 125 -2.81 10.53 6.58
N ASP A 126 -1.54 10.34 6.22
CA ASP A 126 -0.47 9.96 7.15
C ASP A 126 -0.34 10.94 8.35
N GLY A 127 -0.96 12.11 8.25
CA GLY A 127 -1.15 13.05 9.35
C GLY A 127 -2.31 12.74 10.31
N GLN A 128 -3.16 11.75 10.05
CA GLN A 128 -4.36 11.51 10.85
C GLN A 128 -3.99 11.03 12.26
N LEU A 129 -4.73 11.51 13.26
CA LEU A 129 -4.53 11.09 14.64
C LEU A 129 -5.19 9.73 14.86
N ILE A 130 -4.39 8.72 15.21
CA ILE A 130 -4.84 7.32 15.31
C ILE A 130 -5.18 6.92 16.75
N GLY A 131 -4.57 7.60 17.74
CA GLY A 131 -4.81 7.30 19.14
C GLY A 131 -3.91 8.10 20.08
N GLU A 132 -3.93 7.73 21.35
CA GLU A 132 -3.12 8.31 22.41
C GLU A 132 -2.05 7.30 22.82
N GLY A 133 -0.82 7.75 23.02
CA GLY A 133 0.28 6.88 23.38
C GLY A 133 1.59 7.65 23.53
N GLU A 134 2.67 6.92 23.74
CA GLU A 134 4.01 7.49 23.79
C GLU A 134 4.59 7.67 22.38
N CYS A 135 5.05 8.89 22.08
CA CYS A 135 5.71 9.19 20.81
C CYS A 135 7.09 8.53 20.77
N GLU A 136 7.34 7.67 19.77
CA GLU A 136 8.60 6.90 19.65
C GLU A 136 9.85 7.75 19.40
N LEU A 137 9.69 9.04 19.09
CA LEU A 137 10.82 9.96 18.94
C LEU A 137 11.06 10.84 20.17
N CYS A 138 10.00 11.45 20.72
CA CYS A 138 10.14 12.44 21.80
C CYS A 138 9.65 11.96 23.16
N GLU A 139 9.19 10.71 23.27
CA GLU A 139 8.78 10.03 24.51
C GLU A 139 7.62 10.73 25.25
N ARG A 140 6.90 11.64 24.58
CA ARG A 140 5.72 12.29 25.17
C ARG A 140 4.50 11.40 25.02
N THR A 141 3.73 11.28 26.09
CA THR A 141 2.38 10.73 26.05
C THR A 141 1.41 11.77 25.47
N ILE A 142 0.98 11.56 24.23
CA ILE A 142 0.23 12.55 23.42
C ILE A 142 -0.56 11.83 22.33
N LYS A 143 -1.43 12.55 21.62
CA LYS A 143 -2.05 12.02 20.38
C LYS A 143 -0.99 11.77 19.30
N LEU A 144 -1.03 10.59 18.71
CA LEU A 144 -0.07 10.07 17.74
C LEU A 144 -0.64 10.02 16.33
N THR A 145 0.26 10.11 15.36
CA THR A 145 0.05 9.92 13.92
C THR A 145 0.86 8.72 13.44
N ARG A 146 0.44 8.07 12.35
CA ARG A 146 1.21 7.03 11.68
C ARG A 146 2.20 7.64 10.72
N HIS A 147 3.48 7.48 10.98
CA HIS A 147 4.53 7.89 10.06
C HIS A 147 5.10 6.67 9.34
N HIS A 148 5.14 6.71 8.01
CA HIS A 148 5.76 5.66 7.22
C HIS A 148 7.28 5.87 7.22
N LEU A 149 8.03 4.90 7.75
CA LEU A 149 9.49 4.97 7.84
C LEU A 149 10.14 4.99 6.44
N ILE A 150 9.47 4.38 5.46
CA ILE A 150 9.77 4.54 4.04
C ILE A 150 8.57 5.29 3.44
N PRO A 151 8.70 6.57 3.06
CA PRO A 151 7.58 7.35 2.55
C PRO A 151 6.94 6.72 1.30
N LYS A 152 5.61 6.67 1.24
CA LYS A 152 4.85 6.03 0.13
C LYS A 152 5.24 6.55 -1.25
N SER A 153 5.54 7.84 -1.36
CA SER A 153 6.03 8.49 -2.60
C SER A 153 7.32 7.86 -3.14
N THR A 154 8.13 7.24 -2.28
CA THR A 154 9.40 6.60 -2.66
C THR A 154 9.25 5.11 -3.03
N TRP A 155 8.10 4.50 -2.75
CA TRP A 155 7.88 3.06 -2.91
C TRP A 155 8.11 2.56 -4.34
N PRO A 156 7.61 3.22 -5.41
CA PRO A 156 7.83 2.73 -6.78
C PRO A 156 9.32 2.64 -7.12
N ARG A 157 10.09 3.65 -6.70
CA ARG A 157 11.54 3.72 -6.93
C ARG A 157 12.29 2.68 -6.08
N MET A 158 11.90 2.49 -4.83
CA MET A 158 12.51 1.51 -3.93
C MET A 158 12.21 0.07 -4.37
N LYS A 159 10.94 -0.23 -4.70
CA LYS A 159 10.50 -1.53 -5.23
C LYS A 159 11.33 -1.94 -6.44
N LYS A 160 11.52 -1.04 -7.41
CA LYS A 160 12.36 -1.31 -8.59
C LYS A 160 13.81 -1.63 -8.21
N LYS A 161 14.40 -0.89 -7.26
CA LYS A 161 15.77 -1.13 -6.78
C LYS A 161 15.92 -2.49 -6.08
N LEU A 162 14.96 -2.86 -5.23
CA LEU A 162 14.95 -4.14 -4.53
C LEU A 162 14.84 -5.31 -5.51
N TRP A 163 13.93 -5.25 -6.48
CA TRP A 163 13.82 -6.27 -7.53
C TRP A 163 15.09 -6.42 -8.36
N ASN A 164 15.70 -5.31 -8.78
CA ASN A 164 16.95 -5.34 -9.53
C ASN A 164 18.12 -5.91 -8.72
N ALA A 165 18.08 -5.78 -7.40
CA ALA A 165 19.10 -6.28 -6.49
C ALA A 165 18.78 -7.68 -5.94
N ALA A 166 17.67 -8.31 -6.34
CA ALA A 166 17.16 -9.54 -5.72
C ALA A 166 18.19 -10.66 -5.63
N SER A 167 18.86 -10.99 -6.74
CA SER A 167 19.86 -12.04 -6.75
C SER A 167 21.05 -11.75 -5.82
N ALA A 168 21.43 -10.48 -5.67
CA ALA A 168 22.51 -10.09 -4.79
C ALA A 168 22.08 -10.10 -3.31
N ILE A 169 20.83 -9.73 -3.02
CA ILE A 169 20.23 -9.79 -1.69
C ILE A 169 20.12 -11.25 -1.24
N GLU A 170 19.59 -12.13 -2.09
CA GLU A 170 19.42 -13.56 -1.77
C GLU A 170 20.75 -14.32 -1.67
N SER A 171 21.77 -13.84 -2.40
CA SER A 171 23.13 -14.38 -2.30
C SER A 171 23.89 -13.89 -1.06
N PHE A 172 23.33 -12.93 -0.30
CA PHE A 172 23.94 -12.43 0.93
C PHE A 172 23.71 -13.43 2.08
N SER A 173 24.47 -14.53 2.06
CA SER A 173 24.47 -15.55 3.11
C SER A 173 25.36 -15.14 4.28
N SER A 174 24.93 -15.44 5.51
CA SER A 174 25.68 -15.19 6.76
C SER A 174 26.99 -15.99 6.88
N GLU A 175 27.15 -17.07 6.12
CA GLU A 175 28.36 -17.89 6.11
C GLU A 175 29.05 -17.86 4.74
N GLY A 176 30.30 -17.40 4.72
CA GLY A 176 31.10 -17.27 3.50
C GLY A 176 32.42 -16.53 3.74
N ASP A 177 33.25 -16.49 2.70
CA ASP A 177 34.50 -15.71 2.65
C ASP A 177 34.21 -14.21 2.92
N LEU A 178 34.84 -13.65 3.95
CA LEU A 178 34.60 -12.30 4.45
C LEU A 178 34.86 -11.24 3.37
N ASP A 179 35.88 -11.43 2.52
CA ASP A 179 36.21 -10.47 1.45
C ASP A 179 35.13 -10.47 0.36
N LYS A 180 34.59 -11.64 0.03
CA LYS A 180 33.49 -11.79 -0.91
C LYS A 180 32.19 -11.19 -0.36
N GLN A 181 31.91 -11.38 0.93
CA GLN A 181 30.76 -10.78 1.60
C GLN A 181 30.85 -9.25 1.65
N ASN A 182 32.02 -8.69 1.95
CA ASN A 182 32.24 -7.25 1.96
C ASN A 182 32.05 -6.64 0.57
N PHE A 183 32.58 -7.28 -0.48
CA PHE A 183 32.39 -6.84 -1.86
C PHE A 183 30.91 -6.85 -2.28
N LEU A 184 30.17 -7.91 -1.95
CA LEU A 184 28.73 -7.99 -2.21
C LEU A 184 27.95 -6.91 -1.47
N ARG A 185 28.28 -6.67 -0.19
CA ARG A 185 27.70 -5.59 0.62
C ARG A 185 27.92 -4.22 -0.01
N GLU A 186 29.14 -3.89 -0.40
CA GLU A 186 29.43 -2.59 -1.03
C GLU A 186 28.68 -2.40 -2.36
N ASN A 187 28.60 -3.46 -3.18
CA ASN A 187 27.85 -3.41 -4.44
C ASN A 187 26.35 -3.24 -4.21
N LEU A 188 25.80 -3.93 -3.20
CA LEU A 188 24.40 -3.77 -2.79
C LEU A 188 24.13 -2.34 -2.29
N GLN A 189 24.98 -1.81 -1.40
CA GLN A 189 24.88 -0.44 -0.91
C GLN A 189 24.89 0.58 -2.06
N LYS A 190 25.79 0.42 -3.04
CA LYS A 190 25.87 1.28 -4.23
C LYS A 190 24.64 1.16 -5.13
N SER A 191 24.17 -0.07 -5.38
CA SER A 191 23.01 -0.35 -6.25
C SER A 191 21.71 0.19 -5.67
N LEU A 192 21.48 -0.04 -4.37
CA LEU A 192 20.32 0.45 -3.65
C LEU A 192 20.45 1.94 -3.34
N GLY A 193 21.66 2.45 -3.21
CA GLY A 193 21.92 3.82 -2.74
C GLY A 193 21.55 3.96 -1.28
N MET A 194 21.87 2.95 -0.48
CA MET A 194 21.59 2.86 0.96
C MET A 194 22.91 2.72 1.71
N GLY A 195 23.16 3.58 2.69
CA GLY A 195 24.35 3.50 3.54
C GLY A 195 24.38 2.25 4.40
N ASN A 196 23.21 1.72 4.77
CA ASN A 196 23.12 0.50 5.58
C ASN A 196 21.99 -0.43 5.09
N ILE A 197 22.37 -1.70 4.85
CA ILE A 197 21.56 -2.76 4.26
C ILE A 197 21.17 -3.88 5.23
N THR A 198 21.42 -3.72 6.55
CA THR A 198 21.16 -4.77 7.56
C THR A 198 19.71 -5.20 7.63
N ASP A 199 18.79 -4.30 7.30
CA ASP A 199 17.35 -4.48 7.52
C ASP A 199 16.62 -4.87 6.22
N LEU A 200 17.36 -5.27 5.19
CA LEU A 200 16.78 -5.75 3.93
C LEU A 200 16.10 -7.12 4.12
N PRO A 201 15.02 -7.39 3.37
CA PRO A 201 14.41 -8.71 3.35
C PRO A 201 15.40 -9.75 2.80
N SER A 202 15.50 -10.91 3.44
CA SER A 202 16.41 -12.01 3.05
C SER A 202 15.99 -12.75 1.77
N THR A 203 14.74 -12.57 1.34
CA THR A 203 14.19 -13.14 0.10
C THR A 203 13.35 -12.08 -0.58
N ILE A 204 13.45 -11.96 -1.90
CA ILE A 204 12.67 -10.96 -2.64
C ILE A 204 11.41 -11.60 -3.21
N SER A 205 10.28 -11.24 -2.62
CA SER A 205 8.94 -11.56 -3.08
C SER A 205 8.06 -10.31 -2.99
N HIS A 206 6.87 -10.35 -3.60
CA HIS A 206 5.90 -9.26 -3.47
C HIS A 206 5.55 -8.98 -2.00
N ALA A 207 5.32 -10.03 -1.21
CA ALA A 207 5.01 -9.93 0.21
C ALA A 207 6.18 -9.36 1.03
N SER A 208 7.42 -9.82 0.79
CA SER A 208 8.57 -9.35 1.57
C SER A 208 8.91 -7.89 1.28
N ILE A 209 8.83 -7.47 0.01
CA ILE A 209 9.00 -6.06 -0.37
C ILE A 209 7.89 -5.22 0.25
N ARG A 210 6.62 -5.66 0.17
CA ARG A 210 5.50 -4.91 0.74
C ARG A 210 5.70 -4.69 2.23
N ASN A 211 5.97 -5.77 2.98
CA ASN A 211 6.22 -5.70 4.42
C ASN A 211 7.36 -4.72 4.75
N TYR A 212 8.48 -4.79 4.02
CA TYR A 212 9.61 -3.90 4.19
C TYR A 212 9.25 -2.42 3.96
N LEU A 213 8.48 -2.11 2.91
CA LEU A 213 8.07 -0.75 2.55
C LEU A 213 6.96 -0.20 3.45
N SER A 214 6.06 -1.06 3.95
CA SER A 214 4.92 -0.68 4.77
C SER A 214 5.25 -0.41 6.25
N ARG A 215 6.53 -0.46 6.63
CA ARG A 215 6.97 -0.21 8.00
C ARG A 215 6.59 1.19 8.44
N VAL A 216 6.02 1.28 9.63
CA VAL A 216 5.54 2.53 10.23
C VAL A 216 6.00 2.68 11.66
N CYS A 217 6.03 3.92 12.13
CA CYS A 217 6.22 4.28 13.53
C CYS A 217 5.11 5.25 13.98
N PHE A 218 4.89 5.33 15.28
CA PHE A 218 3.87 6.15 15.92
C PHE A 218 4.52 7.36 16.58
N VAL A 219 4.31 8.52 15.97
CA VAL A 219 4.94 9.77 16.41
C VAL A 219 3.89 10.87 16.56
N CYS A 220 4.14 11.83 17.45
CA CYS A 220 3.26 12.98 17.56
C CYS A 220 3.34 13.86 16.30
N ARG A 221 2.28 14.61 15.99
CA ARG A 221 2.21 15.51 14.81
C ARG A 221 3.43 16.45 14.69
N GLN A 222 3.98 16.95 15.80
CA GLN A 222 5.17 17.81 15.77
C GLN A 222 6.42 17.06 15.31
N CYS A 223 6.62 15.84 15.80
CA CYS A 223 7.73 14.97 15.37
C CYS A 223 7.55 14.52 13.92
N HIS A 224 6.33 14.15 13.53
CA HIS A 224 5.99 13.83 12.14
C HIS A 224 6.45 14.95 11.21
N SER A 225 5.95 16.18 11.42
CA SER A 225 6.31 17.31 10.58
C SER A 225 7.81 17.62 10.63
N ALA A 226 8.47 17.45 11.77
CA ALA A 226 9.89 17.70 11.90
C ALA A 226 10.74 16.72 11.09
N VAL A 227 10.40 15.42 11.08
CA VAL A 227 11.14 14.41 10.29
C VAL A 227 11.13 14.77 8.81
N HIS A 228 9.95 15.10 8.26
CA HIS A 228 9.82 15.52 6.85
C HIS A 228 10.40 16.93 6.56
N SER A 229 10.60 17.76 7.59
CA SER A 229 11.26 19.06 7.43
C SER A 229 12.78 18.96 7.47
N ILE A 230 13.32 18.00 8.22
CA ILE A 230 14.77 17.80 8.39
C ILE A 230 15.34 17.02 7.20
N HIS A 231 14.68 15.94 6.79
CA HIS A 231 15.16 15.07 5.72
C HIS A 231 14.14 14.98 4.57
N PRO A 232 14.61 15.02 3.30
CA PRO A 232 13.77 14.73 2.16
C PRO A 232 13.36 13.25 2.16
N GLU A 233 12.23 12.96 1.53
CA GLU A 233 11.62 11.63 1.53
C GLU A 233 12.56 10.51 1.07
N TRP A 234 13.40 10.79 0.08
CA TRP A 234 14.36 9.81 -0.43
C TRP A 234 15.44 9.45 0.59
N GLU A 235 15.92 10.42 1.38
CA GLU A 235 16.92 10.17 2.43
C GLU A 235 16.31 9.39 3.60
N LEU A 236 15.03 9.67 3.93
CA LEU A 236 14.27 8.86 4.88
C LEU A 236 14.18 7.40 4.41
N ALA A 237 13.90 7.16 3.13
CA ALA A 237 13.79 5.82 2.58
C ALA A 237 15.10 5.01 2.59
N THR A 238 16.26 5.67 2.37
CA THR A 238 17.54 4.98 2.20
C THR A 238 18.40 4.94 3.46
N GLU A 239 18.46 6.05 4.20
CA GLU A 239 19.35 6.21 5.35
C GLU A 239 18.60 6.09 6.68
N PHE A 240 17.40 6.68 6.80
CA PHE A 240 16.67 6.78 8.06
C PHE A 240 15.36 5.98 8.10
N ASN A 241 15.39 4.76 7.57
CA ASN A 241 14.21 3.92 7.38
C ASN A 241 13.87 3.00 8.58
N THR A 242 14.42 3.30 9.77
CA THR A 242 14.06 2.69 11.05
C THR A 242 14.03 3.75 12.15
N ILE A 243 13.38 3.44 13.28
CA ILE A 243 13.31 4.36 14.43
C ILE A 243 14.71 4.59 15.00
N GLU A 244 15.51 3.54 15.11
CA GLU A 244 16.89 3.60 15.62
C GLU A 244 17.71 4.57 14.78
N ARG A 245 17.62 4.48 13.45
CA ARG A 245 18.35 5.37 12.54
C ARG A 245 17.85 6.81 12.62
N LEU A 246 16.54 7.03 12.72
CA LEU A 246 15.99 8.37 12.97
C LEU A 246 16.56 8.97 14.26
N LEU A 247 16.72 8.17 15.32
CA LEU A 247 17.31 8.60 16.59
C LEU A 247 18.84 8.75 16.54
N GLU A 248 19.54 8.07 15.63
CA GLU A 248 20.96 8.28 15.34
C GLU A 248 21.22 9.64 14.69
N CYS A 249 20.28 10.14 13.89
CA CYS A 249 20.36 11.49 13.32
C CYS A 249 20.42 12.57 14.42
N GLN A 250 21.48 13.38 14.36
CA GLN A 250 21.72 14.41 15.37
C GLN A 250 20.62 15.48 15.40
N GLU A 251 20.08 15.86 14.24
CA GLU A 251 19.05 16.91 14.13
C GLU A 251 17.71 16.43 14.67
N VAL A 252 17.27 15.24 14.26
CA VAL A 252 16.04 14.60 14.77
C VAL A 252 16.15 14.40 16.28
N ARG A 253 17.27 13.90 16.79
CA ARG A 253 17.51 13.70 18.23
C ARG A 253 17.50 15.01 19.03
N LYS A 254 18.10 16.08 18.50
CA LYS A 254 18.07 17.41 19.14
C LYS A 254 16.64 17.94 19.19
N PHE A 255 15.89 17.81 18.09
CA PHE A 255 14.49 18.20 18.02
C PHE A 255 13.64 17.41 19.02
N ALA A 256 13.77 16.09 19.05
CA ALA A 256 13.05 15.22 19.97
C ALA A 256 13.26 15.61 21.44
N LYS A 257 14.53 15.83 21.85
CA LYS A 257 14.86 16.29 23.21
C LYS A 257 14.27 17.65 23.55
N TRP A 258 14.20 18.56 22.59
CA TRP A 258 13.54 19.84 22.76
C TRP A 258 12.01 19.67 22.87
N ALA A 259 11.42 18.86 21.99
CA ALA A 259 9.98 18.60 21.91
C ALA A 259 9.46 17.94 23.19
N ASN A 260 10.22 17.02 23.78
CA ASN A 260 9.90 16.38 25.08
C ASN A 260 9.62 17.42 26.18
N LYS A 261 10.36 18.53 26.20
CA LYS A 261 10.20 19.61 27.19
C LYS A 261 9.04 20.56 26.89
N GLN A 262 8.44 20.48 25.69
CA GLN A 262 7.36 21.37 25.28
C GLN A 262 6.00 20.84 25.72
N ARG A 263 5.13 21.77 26.13
CA ARG A 263 3.74 21.43 26.46
C ARG A 263 2.99 20.89 25.23
N PRO A 264 2.24 19.78 25.35
CA PRO A 264 1.50 19.16 24.23
C PRO A 264 0.47 20.06 23.52
N GLY A 265 0.02 21.13 24.18
CA GLY A 265 -0.99 22.05 23.66
C GLY A 265 -2.28 21.31 23.27
N ARG A 266 -2.76 21.56 22.05
CA ARG A 266 -4.00 20.99 21.52
C ARG A 266 -3.99 19.46 21.33
N ASN A 267 -2.82 18.84 21.29
CA ASN A 267 -2.66 17.41 21.07
C ASN A 267 -2.56 16.62 22.38
N ALA A 268 -2.66 17.28 23.54
CA ALA A 268 -2.64 16.61 24.84
C ALA A 268 -3.68 15.48 24.92
N VAL A 269 -3.30 14.41 25.62
CA VAL A 269 -4.22 13.37 26.09
C VAL A 269 -5.20 13.99 27.08
N ARG A 270 -6.47 13.60 27.02
CA ARG A 270 -7.54 14.11 27.91
C ARG A 270 -7.70 13.26 29.16
#